data_AF-A0A529MGD3-F1
#
_entry.id   AF-A0A529MGD3-F1
#
_cell.length_a   1.000
_cell.length_b   1.000
_cell.length_c   1.000
_cell.angle_alpha   90.00
_cell.angle_beta   90.00
_cell.angle_gamma   90.00
#
_symmetry.space_group_name_H-M   'P 1'
#
loop_
_entity.id
_entity.type
_entity.pdbx_description
1 polymer ?
#
loop_
_entity_poly.entity_id
_entity_poly.type
_entity_poly.pdbx_seq_one_letter_code
_entity_poly.pdbx_strand_id
1 'polypeptide(L)'
;SAAIAFIILTAEDEMKDGKLQARMNVIHEVGLFQGRLGFTRALVMLEEGCEEFSNIQGLGQLRFPVGNITASFEDVRRLLEREGLIDTH
;
A
#
# COMPACT_ATOMS: atom_id res chain seq x y z
N SER A 1 16.42 12.41 -1.02
CA SER A 1 14.94 12.44 -0.90
C SER A 1 14.39 11.11 -1.36
N ALA A 2 13.22 10.68 -0.87
CA ALA A 2 12.53 9.52 -1.42
C ALA A 2 11.76 9.93 -2.69
N ALA A 3 11.65 9.02 -3.65
CA ALA A 3 10.93 9.25 -4.91
C ALA A 3 9.53 8.60 -4.91
N ILE A 4 9.33 7.57 -4.09
CA ILE A 4 8.10 6.80 -3.96
C ILE A 4 8.01 6.20 -2.55
N ALA A 5 6.80 5.94 -2.06
CA ALA A 5 6.53 5.23 -0.82
C ALA A 5 5.54 4.08 -1.05
N PHE A 6 5.89 2.90 -0.55
CA PHE A 6 4.99 1.76 -0.44
C PHE A 6 4.72 1.50 1.04
N ILE A 7 3.45 1.49 1.40
CA ILE A 7 2.98 1.29 2.75
C ILE A 7 2.29 -0.07 2.79
N ILE A 8 2.89 -1.03 3.48
CA ILE A 8 2.41 -2.41 3.52
C ILE A 8 1.45 -2.59 4.69
N LEU A 9 0.27 -3.13 4.42
CA LEU A 9 -0.74 -3.50 5.41
C LEU A 9 -1.02 -4.99 5.29
N THR A 10 -0.51 -5.72 6.28
CA THR A 10 -0.76 -7.15 6.50
C THR A 10 -1.73 -7.33 7.64
N ALA A 11 -2.41 -8.47 7.64
CA ALA A 11 -3.31 -8.89 8.69
C ALA A 11 -2.52 -9.37 9.93
N GLU A 12 -1.82 -8.47 10.61
CA GLU A 12 -0.97 -8.83 11.77
C GLU A 12 -1.72 -8.89 13.10
N ASP A 13 -2.81 -8.13 13.27
CA ASP A 13 -3.54 -8.06 14.54
C ASP A 13 -4.91 -8.74 14.42
N GLU A 14 -5.02 -9.92 15.02
CA GLU A 14 -6.30 -10.59 15.31
C GLU A 14 -7.02 -9.74 16.37
N MET A 15 -8.07 -9.03 15.97
CA MET A 15 -8.96 -8.35 16.91
C MET A 15 -9.68 -9.41 17.77
N LYS A 16 -10.10 -9.03 18.98
CA LYS A 16 -10.80 -9.93 19.92
C LYS A 16 -12.11 -10.55 19.37
N ASP A 17 -12.60 -10.05 18.24
CA ASP A 17 -13.79 -10.53 17.51
C ASP A 17 -13.45 -11.42 16.28
N GLY A 18 -12.16 -11.74 16.07
CA GLY A 18 -11.68 -12.55 14.95
C GLY A 18 -11.47 -11.77 13.65
N LYS A 19 -11.66 -10.45 13.65
CA LYS A 19 -11.38 -9.61 12.47
C LYS A 19 -9.92 -9.23 12.37
N LEU A 20 -9.42 -9.18 11.14
CA LEU A 20 -8.05 -8.76 10.83
C LEU A 20 -8.08 -7.29 10.45
N GLN A 21 -7.73 -6.40 11.38
CA GLN A 21 -7.56 -4.98 11.10
C GLN A 21 -6.09 -4.63 10.93
N ALA A 22 -5.80 -3.86 9.88
CA ALA A 22 -4.51 -3.21 9.79
C ALA A 22 -4.38 -2.14 10.89
N ARG A 23 -3.15 -1.83 11.28
CA ARG A 23 -2.89 -0.84 12.33
C ARG A 23 -3.27 0.57 11.90
N MET A 24 -4.04 1.28 12.72
CA MET A 24 -4.43 2.68 12.44
C MET A 24 -3.24 3.64 12.26
N ASN A 25 -2.06 3.33 12.80
CA ASN A 25 -0.84 4.14 12.63
C ASN A 25 -0.49 4.38 11.15
N VAL A 26 -0.89 3.44 10.29
CA VAL A 26 -0.59 3.46 8.86
C VAL A 26 -1.30 4.60 8.12
N ILE A 27 -2.50 5.01 8.54
CA ILE A 27 -3.25 6.10 7.89
C ILE A 27 -2.47 7.42 7.95
N HIS A 28 -1.84 7.70 9.09
CA HIS A 28 -1.04 8.91 9.28
C HIS A 28 0.18 8.93 8.37
N GLU A 29 0.85 7.78 8.21
CA GLU A 29 2.01 7.65 7.33
C GLU A 29 1.63 7.82 5.86
N VAL A 30 0.51 7.23 5.43
CA VAL A 30 0.01 7.41 4.05
C VAL A 30 -0.30 8.89 3.78
N GLY A 31 -1.01 9.56 4.68
CA GLY A 31 -1.30 11.00 4.54
C GLY A 31 -0.04 11.87 4.47
N LEU A 32 0.97 11.57 5.30
CA LEU A 32 2.27 12.24 5.28
C LEU A 32 2.98 12.06 3.92
N PHE A 33 3.05 10.83 3.42
CA PHE A 33 3.72 10.54 2.15
C PHE A 33 2.96 11.10 0.95
N GLN A 34 1.64 11.13 0.97
CA GLN A 34 0.86 11.80 -0.07
C GLN A 34 1.11 13.30 -0.13
N GLY A 35 1.13 13.99 1.02
CA GLY A 35 1.44 15.42 1.06
C GLY A 35 2.85 15.74 0.56
N ARG A 36 3.79 14.80 0.70
CA ARG A 36 5.19 14.97 0.32
C ARG A 36 5.51 14.54 -1.12
N LEU A 37 4.93 13.44 -1.60
CA LEU A 37 5.28 12.78 -2.85
C LEU A 37 4.19 12.89 -3.93
N GLY A 38 2.96 13.24 -3.54
CA GLY A 38 1.79 13.26 -4.41
C GLY A 38 1.06 11.91 -4.45
N PHE A 39 -0.19 11.96 -4.91
CA PHE A 39 -1.13 10.83 -4.91
C PHE A 39 -0.68 9.62 -5.73
N THR A 40 0.16 9.82 -6.76
CA THR A 40 0.61 8.74 -7.65
C THR A 40 1.84 8.00 -7.13
N ARG A 41 2.52 8.53 -6.10
CA ARG A 41 3.83 8.06 -5.59
C ARG A 41 3.79 7.65 -4.12
N ALA A 42 2.62 7.60 -3.51
CA ALA A 42 2.43 7.03 -2.18
C ALA A 42 1.29 6.00 -2.28
N LEU A 43 1.65 4.72 -2.19
CA LEU A 43 0.73 3.62 -2.43
C LEU A 43 0.63 2.70 -1.23
N VAL A 44 -0.58 2.20 -1.05
CA VAL A 44 -0.90 1.16 -0.07
C VAL A 44 -0.81 -0.21 -0.74
N MET A 45 -0.05 -1.12 -0.14
CA MET A 45 -0.03 -2.53 -0.49
C MET A 45 -0.85 -3.27 0.57
N LEU A 46 -2.04 -3.73 0.21
CA LEU A 46 -3.01 -4.34 1.14
C LEU A 46 -3.09 -5.84 0.93
N GLU A 47 -2.84 -6.59 1.99
CA GLU A 47 -3.07 -8.03 2.00
C GLU A 47 -4.57 -8.34 1.88
N GLU A 48 -4.91 -9.33 1.05
CA GLU A 48 -6.28 -9.79 0.89
C GLU A 48 -6.87 -10.27 2.24
N GLY A 49 -8.15 -9.97 2.48
CA GLY A 49 -8.82 -10.32 3.72
C GLY A 49 -8.58 -9.35 4.89
N CYS A 50 -7.72 -8.34 4.72
CA CYS A 50 -7.57 -7.25 5.68
C CYS A 50 -8.66 -6.19 5.47
N GLU A 51 -9.32 -5.73 6.55
CA GLU A 51 -10.36 -4.71 6.45
C GLU A 51 -9.78 -3.37 5.96
N GLU A 52 -10.41 -2.78 4.93
CA GLU A 52 -10.09 -1.43 4.48
C GLU A 52 -10.52 -0.39 5.52
N PHE A 53 -9.72 0.67 5.66
CA PHE A 53 -10.17 1.85 6.38
C PHE A 53 -11.15 2.65 5.54
N SER A 54 -12.19 3.20 6.16
CA SER A 54 -13.15 4.11 5.50
C SER A 54 -12.49 5.30 4.78
N ASN A 55 -11.29 5.68 5.24
CA ASN A 55 -10.52 6.81 4.72
C ASN A 55 -9.54 6.45 3.60
N ILE A 56 -9.56 5.20 3.09
CA ILE A 56 -8.67 4.76 2.01
C ILE A 56 -9.18 5.14 0.61
N GLN A 57 -10.40 5.68 0.51
CA GLN A 57 -11.00 6.08 -0.75
C GLN A 57 -10.19 7.19 -1.42
N GLY A 58 -9.69 6.93 -2.63
CA GLY A 58 -8.82 7.84 -3.38
C GLY A 58 -7.32 7.58 -3.22
N LEU A 59 -6.92 6.60 -2.42
CA LEU A 59 -5.54 6.13 -2.35
C LEU A 59 -5.24 5.16 -3.50
N GLY A 60 -4.03 5.25 -4.07
CA GLY A 60 -3.50 4.20 -4.94
C GLY A 60 -3.26 2.94 -4.11
N GLN A 61 -3.86 1.83 -4.53
CA GLN A 61 -3.78 0.55 -3.82
C GLN A 61 -3.30 -0.56 -4.75
N LEU A 62 -2.43 -1.41 -4.21
CA LEU A 62 -2.08 -2.72 -4.77
C LEU A 62 -2.55 -3.79 -3.78
N ARG A 63 -3.20 -4.84 -4.27
CA ARG A 63 -3.57 -5.97 -3.43
C ARG A 63 -2.64 -7.14 -3.67
N PHE A 64 -2.40 -7.91 -2.62
CA PHE A 64 -1.64 -9.14 -2.73
C PHE A 64 -2.27 -10.26 -1.88
N PRO A 65 -2.18 -11.52 -2.31
CA PRO A 65 -2.73 -12.64 -1.56
C PRO A 65 -2.06 -12.81 -0.20
N VAL A 66 -2.79 -13.37 0.76
CA VAL A 66 -2.29 -13.64 2.13
C VAL A 66 -0.96 -14.39 2.08
N GLY A 67 0.06 -13.84 2.75
CA GLY A 67 1.40 -14.41 2.81
C GLY A 67 2.19 -14.38 1.50
N ASN A 68 1.70 -13.70 0.45
CA ASN A 68 2.36 -13.65 -0.86
C ASN A 68 2.43 -12.23 -1.44
N ILE A 69 3.22 -11.36 -0.81
CA ILE A 69 3.48 -10.01 -1.34
C ILE A 69 4.13 -10.02 -2.72
N THR A 70 4.88 -11.08 -3.06
CA THR A 70 5.59 -11.18 -4.35
C THR A 70 4.66 -11.18 -5.56
N ALA A 71 3.39 -11.57 -5.36
CA ALA A 71 2.36 -11.49 -6.39
C ALA A 71 2.14 -10.05 -6.92
N SER A 72 2.46 -9.03 -6.12
CA SER A 72 2.30 -7.62 -6.50
C SER A 72 3.55 -7.01 -7.16
N PHE A 73 4.65 -7.75 -7.30
CA PHE A 73 5.91 -7.19 -7.81
C PHE A 73 5.82 -6.71 -9.24
N GLU A 74 5.03 -7.38 -10.07
CA GLU A 74 4.81 -6.96 -11.46
C GLU A 74 4.04 -5.62 -11.52
N ASP A 75 3.05 -5.42 -10.65
CA ASP A 75 2.33 -4.15 -10.55
C ASP A 75 3.23 -3.03 -10.00
N VAL A 76 4.08 -3.34 -9.02
CA VAL A 76 5.11 -2.42 -8.51
C VAL A 76 6.06 -2.01 -9.64
N ARG A 77 6.55 -2.96 -10.43
CA ARG A 77 7.44 -2.68 -11.57
C ARG A 77 6.78 -1.73 -12.56
N ARG A 78 5.57 -2.05 -13.01
CA ARG A 78 4.80 -1.20 -13.94
C ARG A 78 4.57 0.20 -13.40
N LEU A 79 4.37 0.32 -12.09
CA LEU A 79 4.21 1.61 -11.46
C LEU A 79 5.51 2.41 -11.43
N LEU A 80 6.63 1.77 -11.10
CA LEU A 80 7.94 2.40 -11.15
C LEU A 80 8.28 2.88 -12.56
N GLU A 81 7.97 2.09 -13.59
CA GLU A 81 8.12 2.47 -15.01
C GLU A 81 7.23 3.67 -15.36
N ARG A 82 5.95 3.64 -14.98
CA ARG A 82 4.99 4.74 -15.20
C ARG A 82 5.47 6.05 -14.56
N GLU A 83 6.04 5.98 -13.37
CA GLU A 83 6.57 7.15 -12.65
C GLU A 83 7.97 7.59 -13.15
N GLY A 84 8.56 6.86 -14.10
CA GLY A 84 9.89 7.15 -14.66
C GLY A 84 11.03 6.89 -13.67
N LEU A 85 10.82 5.97 -12.72
CA LEU A 85 11.80 5.62 -11.69
C LEU A 85 12.72 4.47 -12.11
N ILE A 86 12.27 3.65 -13.07
CA ILE A 86 13.07 2.60 -13.72
C ILE A 86 12.78 2.61 -15.22
N ASP A 87 13.72 2.08 -16.01
CA ASP A 87 13.59 2.00 -17.47
C ASP A 87 12.57 0.93 -17.89
N THR A 88 11.82 1.24 -18.94
CA THR A 88 10.99 0.25 -19.66
C THR A 88 11.90 -0.53 -20.62
N HIS A 89 12.04 -1.83 -20.41
CA HIS A 89 12.76 -2.72 -21.33
C HIS A 89 11.94 -3.06 -22.58
#